data_AF-A0A0B7HMA8-F1
#
_entry.id   AF-A0A0B7HMA8-F1
#
_cell.length_a   1.000
_cell.length_b   1.000
_cell.length_c   1.000
_cell.angle_alpha   90.00
_cell.angle_beta   90.00
_cell.angle_gamma   90.00
#
_symmetry.space_group_name_H-M   'P 1'
#
loop_
_entity.id
_entity.type
_entity.pdbx_description
1 polymer ?
#
loop_
_entity_poly.entity_id
_entity_poly.type
_entity_poly.pdbx_seq_one_letter_code
_entity_poly.pdbx_strand_id
1 'polypeptide(L)' 'MIKDDSLMKKSIILIENGKIKGYGFINLNYQLSHLDIVNNLITPLSDSLENRHIIQSHMRKIRNLQIKNYTNQIKK' A
#
# COMPACT_ATOMS: atom_id res chain seq x y z
N MET A 1 32.55 9.07 -0.13
CA MET A 1 31.14 9.43 0.11
C MET A 1 30.31 8.83 -1.02
N ILE A 2 29.87 7.58 -0.86
CA ILE A 2 28.88 6.97 -1.74
C ILE A 2 27.59 6.99 -0.92
N LYS A 3 26.68 7.89 -1.24
CA LYS A 3 25.31 7.81 -0.72
C LYS A 3 24.65 6.66 -1.48
N ASP A 4 24.53 5.52 -0.82
CA ASP A 4 23.67 4.44 -1.31
C ASP A 4 22.21 4.89 -1.10
N ASP A 5 21.66 5.62 -2.08
CA ASP A 5 20.24 6.03 -2.14
C ASP A 5 19.30 4.85 -2.48
N SER A 6 19.80 3.60 -2.43
CA SER A 6 19.18 2.44 -3.06
C SER A 6 17.97 1.85 -2.32
N LEU A 7 17.62 2.27 -1.10
CA LEU A 7 16.76 1.42 -0.25
C LEU A 7 15.61 2.09 0.53
N MET A 8 15.12 3.27 0.16
CA MET A 8 13.86 3.78 0.74
C MET A 8 12.62 3.18 0.07
N LYS A 9 12.46 1.85 0.19
CA LYS A 9 11.22 1.15 -0.15
C LYS A 9 10.13 1.55 0.83
N LYS A 10 9.00 2.04 0.33
CA LYS A 10 7.79 2.23 1.15
C LYS A 10 6.92 0.99 1.03
N SER A 11 6.45 0.49 2.17
CA SER A 11 5.40 -0.53 2.21
C SER A 11 4.04 0.12 2.02
N ILE A 12 3.16 -0.55 1.29
CA ILE A 12 1.79 -0.13 1.04
C ILE A 12 0.84 -1.28 1.28
N ILE A 13 -0.38 -0.94 1.70
CA ILE A 13 -1.49 -1.87 1.86
C ILE A 13 -2.63 -1.32 1.02
N LEU A 14 -3.18 -2.16 0.14
CA LEU A 14 -4.29 -1.79 -0.71
C LEU A 14 -5.60 -2.29 -0.09
N ILE A 15 -6.52 -1.36 0.13
CA ILE A 15 -7.86 -1.63 0.64
C ILE A 15 -8.85 -1.15 -0.41
N GLU A 16 -9.75 -2.04 -0.82
CA GLU A 16 -10.78 -1.77 -1.82
C GLU A 16 -12.14 -2.13 -1.21
N ASN A 17 -13.09 -1.19 -1.24
CA ASN A 17 -14.44 -1.37 -0.69
C ASN A 17 -14.45 -1.90 0.76
N GLY A 18 -13.53 -1.44 1.60
CA GLY A 18 -13.41 -1.85 3.00
C GLY A 18 -12.81 -3.25 3.21
N LYS A 19 -12.30 -3.90 2.16
CA LYS A 19 -11.64 -5.22 2.23
C LYS A 19 -10.17 -5.10 1.90
N ILE A 20 -9.33 -5.86 2.60
CA ILE A 20 -7.91 -5.96 2.26
C ILE A 20 -7.79 -6.68 0.91
N LYS A 21 -7.11 -6.03 -0.03
CA LYS A 21 -6.78 -6.63 -1.33
C LYS A 21 -5.38 -7.25 -1.31
N GLY A 22 -4.45 -6.61 -0.62
CA GLY A 22 -3.07 -7.06 -0.54
C GLY A 22 -2.10 -6.04 0.02
N TYR A 23 -0.82 -6.38 -0.01
CA TYR A 23 0.28 -5.51 0.39
C TYR A 23 1.38 -5.50 -0.68
N GLY A 24 2.26 -4.51 -0.65
CA GLY A 24 3.36 -4.40 -1.61
C GLY A 24 4.41 -3.40 -1.18
N PHE A 25 5.47 -3.31 -1.99
CA PHE A 25 6.58 -2.40 -1.77
C PHE A 25 6.81 -1.57 -3.02
N ILE A 26 7.01 -0.27 -2.83
CA ILE A 26 7.19 0.70 -3.91
C ILE A 26 8.42 1.56 -3.65
N ASN A 27 9.09 1.96 -4.73
CA ASN A 27 10.28 2.81 -4.65
C ASN A 27 9.95 4.28 -4.98
N LEU A 28 8.90 4.53 -5.77
CA LEU A 28 8.61 5.86 -6.33
C LEU A 28 7.17 6.29 -6.06
N ASN A 29 7.00 7.56 -5.65
CA ASN A 29 5.67 8.14 -5.45
C ASN A 29 4.83 8.21 -6.74
N TYR A 30 5.46 8.21 -7.92
CA TYR A 30 4.76 8.19 -9.21
C TYR A 30 4.01 6.86 -9.45
N GLN A 31 4.50 5.74 -8.91
CA GLN A 31 3.80 4.46 -9.00
C GLN A 31 2.51 4.48 -8.17
N LEU A 32 2.48 5.24 -7.06
CA LEU A 32 1.28 5.43 -6.25
C LEU A 32 0.17 6.20 -6.97
N SER A 33 0.48 7.06 -7.94
CA SER A 33 -0.58 7.86 -8.58
C SER A 33 -1.43 7.04 -9.54
N HIS A 34 -0.96 5.87 -9.97
CA HIS A 34 -1.64 5.02 -10.94
C HIS A 34 -2.09 3.72 -10.28
N LEU A 35 -3.39 3.61 -10.00
CA LEU A 35 -3.98 2.46 -9.31
C LEU A 35 -3.71 1.14 -10.06
N ASP A 36 -3.67 1.18 -11.39
CA ASP A 36 -3.38 0.02 -12.24
C ASP A 36 -1.99 -0.57 -11.98
N ILE A 37 -0.99 0.29 -11.79
CA ILE A 37 0.38 -0.13 -11.47
C ILE A 37 0.42 -0.72 -10.06
N VAL A 38 -0.26 -0.08 -9.11
CA VAL A 38 -0.35 -0.58 -7.73
C VAL A 38 -0.99 -1.97 -7.72
N ASN A 39 -2.12 -2.18 -8.40
CA ASN A 39 -2.78 -3.49 -8.48
C ASN A 39 -1.85 -4.60 -8.99
N ASN A 40 -0.96 -4.30 -9.94
CA ASN A 40 -0.01 -5.28 -10.48
C ASN A 40 1.20 -5.56 -9.56
N LEU A 41 1.55 -4.62 -8.69
CA LEU A 41 2.69 -4.75 -7.75
C LEU A 41 2.31 -5.35 -6.39
N ILE A 42 1.01 -5.39 -6.10
CA ILE A 42 0.49 -5.88 -4.83
C ILE A 42 0.47 -7.41 -4.83
N THR A 43 1.03 -8.00 -3.77
CA THR A 43 0.82 -9.41 -3.46
C THR A 43 -0.57 -9.56 -2.84
N PRO A 44 -1.46 -10.39 -3.43
CA PRO A 44 -2.81 -10.57 -2.90
C PRO A 44 -2.77 -11.15 -1.49
N LEU A 45 -3.61 -10.63 -0.62
CA LEU A 45 -3.76 -11.09 0.77
C LEU A 45 -5.24 -11.27 1.06
N SER A 46 -5.58 -12.37 1.75
CA SER A 46 -6.97 -12.61 2.14
C SER A 46 -7.43 -11.61 3.19
N ASP A 47 -8.69 -11.19 3.07
CA ASP A 47 -9.35 -10.31 4.03
C ASP A 47 -9.83 -11.11 5.27
N SER A 48 -8.90 -11.73 5.99
CA SER A 48 -9.18 -12.52 7.20
C SER A 48 -9.11 -11.67 8.48
N LEU A 49 -9.73 -12.15 9.56
CA LEU A 49 -9.68 -11.47 10.86
C LEU A 49 -8.25 -11.35 11.37
N GLU A 50 -7.44 -12.40 11.21
CA GLU A 50 -6.03 -12.41 11.59
C GLU A 50 -5.25 -11.34 10.83
N ASN A 51 -5.41 -11.30 9.50
CA ASN A 51 -4.71 -10.33 8.65
C ASN A 51 -5.11 -8.89 9.01
N ARG A 52 -6.40 -8.63 9.23
CA ARG A 52 -6.90 -7.34 9.73
C ARG A 52 -6.27 -6.97 11.06
N HIS A 53 -6.20 -7.92 12.00
CA HIS A 53 -5.63 -7.67 13.32
C HIS A 53 -4.13 -7.34 13.24
N ILE A 54 -3.35 -8.10 12.45
CA ILE A 54 -1.93 -7.85 12.22
C ILE A 54 -1.71 -6.47 11.61
N ILE A 55 -2.47 -6.12 10.56
CA ILE A 55 -2.36 -4.83 9.87
C ILE A 55 -2.71 -3.68 10.83
N GLN A 56 -3.82 -3.79 11.58
CA GLN A 56 -4.21 -2.76 12.54
C GLN A 56 -3.17 -2.59 13.64
N SER A 57 -2.65 -3.69 14.19
CA SER A 57 -1.59 -3.66 15.20
C SER A 57 -0.32 -3.00 14.67
N HIS A 58 0.06 -3.29 13.42
CA HIS A 58 1.19 -2.66 12.76
C HIS A 58 0.96 -1.15 12.53
N MET A 59 -0.22 -0.77 12.03
CA MET A 59 -0.61 0.64 11.82
C MET A 59 -0.53 1.46 13.10
N ARG A 60 -0.96 0.92 14.25
CA ARG A 60 -0.87 1.62 15.56
C ARG A 60 0.58 1.92 15.99
N LYS A 61 1.56 1.15 15.52
CA LYS A 61 2.98 1.33 15.86
C LYS A 61 3.69 2.31 14.92
N ILE A 62 3.14 2.58 13.74
CA ILE A 62 3.76 3.44 12.74
C ILE A 62 3.43 4.91 13.04
N ARG A 63 4.46 5.71 13.32
CA ARG A 63 4.31 7.15 13.61
C ARG A 63 3.95 8.00 12.38
N ASN A 64 4.40 7.60 11.20
CA ASN A 64 4.29 8.39 9.96
C ASN A 64 3.41 7.68 8.91
N LEU A 65 2.24 7.18 9.31
CA LEU A 65 1.30 6.53 8.40
C LEU A 65 0.71 7.55 7.43
N GLN A 66 0.78 7.27 6.12
CA GLN A 66 0.14 8.07 5.09
C GLN A 66 -1.05 7.32 4.51
N ILE A 67 -2.22 7.95 4.48
CA ILE A 67 -3.43 7.41 3.87
C ILE A 67 -3.73 8.24 2.62
N LYS A 68 -3.90 7.58 1.48
CA LYS A 68 -4.32 8.21 0.22
C LYS A 68 -5.60 7.56 -0.25
N ASN A 69 -6.62 8.39 -0.47
CA ASN A 69 -7.89 7.95 -1.03
C ASN A 69 -7.84 8.10 -2.55
N TYR A 70 -8.17 7.04 -3.26
CA TYR A 70 -8.32 7.06 -4.70
C TYR A 70 -9.80 6.86 -5.03
N THR A 71 -10.39 7.84 -5.70
CA THR A 71 -11.67 7.64 -6.34
C THR A 71 -11.40 7.01 -7.71
N ASN A 72 -11.96 5.83 -7.97
CA ASN A 72 -12.05 5.37 -9.35
C ASN A 72 -12.92 6.39 -10.08
N GLN A 73 -12.28 7.24 -10.88
CA GLN A 73 -12.99 8.01 -11.88
C GLN A 73 -13.55 6.98 -12.85
N ILE A 74 -14.84 6.65 -12.67
CA ILE A 74 -15.62 5.91 -13.65
C ILE A 74 -15.36 6.64 -14.97
N LYS A 75 -14.56 6.02 -15.86
CA LYS A 75 -14.44 6.51 -17.23
C LYS A 75 -15.86 6.44 -17.78
N LYS A 76 -16.43 7.63 -17.97
CA LYS A 76 -17.70 7.86 -18.64
C LYS A 76 -17.75 7.12 -19.97
#